data_AF-A0AAV2ID94-F1
#
_entry.id   AF-A0AAV2ID94-F1
#
_cell.length_a   1.000
_cell.length_b   1.000
_cell.length_c   1.000
_cell.angle_alpha   90.00
_cell.angle_beta   90.00
_cell.angle_gamma   90.00
#
_symmetry.space_group_name_H-M   'P 1'
#
loop_
_entity.id
_entity.type
_entity.pdbx_description
1 polymer ?
#
loop_
_entity_poly.entity_id
_entity_poly.type
_entity_poly.pdbx_seq_one_letter_code
_entity_poly.pdbx_strand_id
1 'polypeptide(L)'
;NTIAPNVFIICEYDALPEIGHGCGHNLIAQLGVAAGIGVKAALEKYGKPTGKVTILGTPAEEGGCGKQVLIDAGAFNDADVAMMCHPSHVNQNEILLASSCMCKVTYHGKSAHASVFPWDGVNALDAAVQAYNGLSALRQQIKPSSRLHTIISKGGVYPNIIPDLAELVLIARSGLKKDLNVLIDKINGCFKGAATATGCTVDISWEPHVYADMHPNQALLEVYNKHISQLEPART
;
A
#
# COMPACT_ATOMS: atom_id res chain seq x y z
N ASN A 1 14.59 26.98 26.54
CA ASN A 1 15.29 26.06 25.65
C ASN A 1 14.31 25.51 24.62
N THR A 2 14.15 26.19 23.49
CA THR A 2 13.44 25.61 22.34
C THR A 2 14.37 24.60 21.69
N ILE A 3 13.99 23.33 21.69
CA ILE A 3 14.67 22.25 20.97
C ILE A 3 14.72 22.66 19.49
N ALA A 4 15.89 22.64 18.87
CA ALA A 4 16.05 22.95 17.46
C ALA A 4 15.49 21.76 16.65
N PRO A 5 14.45 21.95 15.81
CA PRO A 5 13.75 20.84 15.19
C PRO A 5 14.60 20.18 14.10
N ASN A 6 14.39 18.89 13.90
CA ASN A 6 14.86 18.13 12.75
C ASN A 6 13.71 17.88 11.77
N VAL A 7 13.77 18.58 10.64
CA VAL A 7 12.77 18.46 9.56
C VAL A 7 13.28 17.46 8.52
N PHE A 8 12.55 16.37 8.36
CA PHE A 8 12.78 15.37 7.34
C PHE A 8 12.10 15.77 6.04
N ILE A 9 12.86 15.69 4.95
CA ILE A 9 12.34 15.77 3.59
C ILE A 9 12.46 14.37 2.98
N ILE A 10 11.31 13.79 2.67
CA ILE A 10 11.21 12.41 2.20
C ILE A 10 11.40 12.38 0.69
N CYS A 11 12.26 11.47 0.23
CA CYS A 11 12.60 11.27 -1.17
C CYS A 11 12.29 9.83 -1.57
N GLU A 12 11.23 9.61 -2.33
CA GLU A 12 10.98 8.33 -3.01
C GLU A 12 11.77 8.25 -4.31
N TYR A 13 12.18 7.05 -4.72
CA TYR A 13 13.05 6.87 -5.90
C TYR A 13 12.93 5.49 -6.57
N ASP A 14 12.00 4.65 -6.15
CA ASP A 14 11.68 3.41 -6.85
C ASP A 14 10.88 3.69 -8.14
N ALA A 15 10.79 2.67 -8.99
CA ALA A 15 10.12 2.73 -10.28
C ALA A 15 9.15 1.57 -10.41
N LEU A 16 8.16 1.73 -11.28
CA LEU A 16 7.19 0.70 -11.61
C LEU A 16 7.80 -0.30 -12.62
N PRO A 17 7.55 -1.62 -12.45
CA PRO A 17 7.95 -2.62 -13.43
C PRO A 17 7.44 -2.26 -14.82
N GLU A 18 8.30 -2.35 -15.84
CA GLU A 18 8.03 -2.08 -17.26
C GLU A 18 7.60 -0.64 -17.63
N ILE A 19 7.18 0.18 -16.66
CA ILE A 19 6.71 1.56 -16.87
C ILE A 19 7.82 2.59 -16.60
N GLY A 20 8.74 2.30 -15.66
CA GLY A 20 9.73 3.27 -15.18
C GLY A 20 9.14 4.23 -14.14
N HIS A 21 9.60 5.48 -14.09
CA HIS A 21 9.10 6.48 -13.11
C HIS A 21 7.76 7.10 -13.51
N GLY A 22 6.76 6.27 -13.83
CA GLY A 22 5.41 6.71 -14.18
C GLY A 22 4.70 7.48 -13.05
N CYS A 23 5.03 7.19 -11.79
CA CYS A 23 4.53 7.90 -10.61
C CYS A 23 5.35 9.17 -10.27
N GLY A 24 6.45 9.41 -11.00
CA GLY A 24 7.26 10.62 -10.84
C GLY A 24 8.21 10.61 -9.64
N HIS A 25 8.59 9.45 -9.10
CA HIS A 25 9.51 9.37 -7.95
C HIS A 25 10.89 9.98 -8.25
N ASN A 26 11.33 9.98 -9.51
CA ASN A 26 12.50 10.76 -9.93
C ASN A 26 12.36 12.27 -9.62
N LEU A 27 11.16 12.84 -9.79
CA LEU A 27 10.88 14.23 -9.45
C LEU A 27 10.81 14.42 -7.93
N ILE A 28 10.22 13.47 -7.18
CA ILE A 28 10.17 13.52 -5.71
C ILE A 28 11.59 13.58 -5.14
N ALA A 29 12.47 12.67 -5.56
CA ALA A 29 13.87 12.66 -5.16
C ALA A 29 14.58 13.97 -5.53
N GLN A 30 14.40 14.45 -6.76
CA GLN A 30 15.02 15.70 -7.22
C GLN A 30 14.56 16.90 -6.38
N LEU A 31 13.25 17.04 -6.16
CA LEU A 31 12.67 18.13 -5.37
C LEU A 31 13.18 18.10 -3.93
N GLY A 32 13.20 16.92 -3.30
CA GLY A 32 13.63 16.80 -1.91
C GLY A 32 15.12 17.12 -1.73
N VAL A 33 15.99 16.64 -2.63
CA VAL A 33 17.42 16.98 -2.60
C VAL A 33 17.63 18.48 -2.85
N ALA A 34 16.94 19.06 -3.83
CA ALA A 34 17.03 20.49 -4.13
C ALA A 34 16.58 21.36 -2.94
N ALA A 35 15.50 20.98 -2.26
CA ALA A 35 15.03 21.66 -1.06
C ALA A 35 16.07 21.60 0.07
N GLY A 36 16.70 20.44 0.28
CA GLY A 36 17.79 20.29 1.25
C GLY A 36 18.96 21.22 0.99
N ILE A 37 19.42 21.30 -0.27
CA ILE A 37 20.50 22.20 -0.69
C ILE A 37 20.10 23.66 -0.46
N GLY A 38 18.88 24.05 -0.83
CA GLY A 38 18.38 25.41 -0.65
C GLY A 38 18.31 25.82 0.82
N VAL A 39 17.79 24.95 1.69
CA VAL A 39 17.72 25.23 3.13
C VAL A 39 19.11 25.31 3.74
N LYS A 40 20.03 24.42 3.36
CA LYS A 40 21.44 24.50 3.81
C LYS A 40 22.04 25.88 3.49
N ALA A 41 21.92 26.33 2.23
CA ALA A 41 22.46 27.61 1.81
C ALA A 41 21.82 28.80 2.58
N ALA A 42 20.52 28.72 2.86
CA ALA A 42 19.84 29.73 3.67
C ALA A 42 20.33 29.75 5.13
N LEU A 43 20.51 28.58 5.75
CA LEU A 43 21.04 28.46 7.11
C LEU A 43 22.46 29.01 7.22
N GLU A 44 23.34 28.70 6.26
CA GLU A 44 24.71 29.22 6.21
C GLU A 44 24.74 30.75 6.02
N LYS A 45 23.83 31.30 5.22
CA LYS A 45 23.77 32.74 4.94
C LYS A 45 23.21 33.58 6.09
N TYR A 46 22.12 33.13 6.71
CA TYR A 46 21.38 33.95 7.68
C TYR A 46 21.63 33.55 9.14
N GLY A 47 22.18 32.36 9.40
CA GLY A 47 22.52 31.88 10.74
C GLY A 47 21.33 31.60 11.67
N LYS A 48 20.09 31.83 11.22
CA LYS A 48 18.82 31.59 11.93
C LYS A 48 17.68 31.30 10.93
N PRO A 49 16.63 30.56 11.33
CA PRO A 49 16.49 29.84 12.60
C PRO A 49 17.48 28.67 12.72
N THR A 50 17.73 28.18 13.93
CA THR A 50 18.58 27.00 14.17
C THR A 50 17.76 25.73 14.04
N GLY A 51 18.30 24.70 13.40
CA GLY A 51 17.62 23.42 13.18
C GLY A 51 18.48 22.46 12.37
N LYS A 52 17.92 21.28 12.12
CA LYS A 52 18.49 20.25 11.24
C LYS A 52 17.49 19.97 10.12
N VAL A 53 18.00 19.73 8.92
CA VAL A 53 17.23 19.16 7.82
C VAL A 53 17.84 17.83 7.46
N THR A 54 17.02 16.78 7.43
CA THR A 54 17.44 15.44 7.03
C THR A 54 16.77 15.09 5.71
N ILE A 55 17.56 14.79 4.69
CA ILE A 55 17.04 14.23 3.44
C ILE A 55 17.04 12.72 3.58
N LEU A 56 15.86 12.12 3.65
CA LEU A 56 15.71 10.69 3.84
C LEU A 56 15.21 10.04 2.55
N GLY A 57 16.05 9.21 1.96
CA GLY A 57 15.67 8.37 0.85
C GLY A 57 14.83 7.17 1.30
N THR A 58 13.65 7.00 0.72
CA THR A 58 12.73 5.90 1.04
C THR A 58 12.49 5.01 -0.19
N PRO A 59 12.97 3.76 -0.20
CA PRO A 59 12.76 2.83 -1.31
C PRO A 59 11.36 2.19 -1.22
N ALA A 60 10.99 1.46 -2.28
CA ALA A 60 9.89 0.49 -2.29
C ALA A 60 8.55 1.07 -1.80
N GLU A 61 8.18 2.24 -2.32
CA GLU A 61 6.88 2.83 -2.07
C GLU A 61 5.79 2.12 -2.88
N GLU A 62 6.05 1.82 -4.16
CA GLU A 62 5.09 1.23 -5.09
C GLU A 62 4.67 -0.20 -4.69
N GLY A 63 5.53 -0.87 -3.92
CA GLY A 63 5.30 -2.21 -3.40
C GLY A 63 6.39 -2.59 -2.40
N GLY A 64 5.98 -3.11 -1.24
CA GLY A 64 6.89 -3.58 -0.20
C GLY A 64 6.96 -2.70 1.05
N CYS A 65 6.20 -1.59 1.11
CA CYS A 65 6.11 -0.73 2.29
C CYS A 65 7.49 -0.27 2.83
N GLY A 66 8.42 0.14 1.98
CA GLY A 66 9.81 0.39 2.41
C GLY A 66 9.96 1.44 3.53
N LYS A 67 9.04 2.41 3.61
CA LYS A 67 8.99 3.36 4.74
C LYS A 67 8.73 2.66 6.08
N GLN A 68 7.86 1.65 6.12
CA GLN A 68 7.60 0.90 7.35
C GLN A 68 8.87 0.16 7.82
N VAL A 69 9.59 -0.46 6.90
CA VAL A 69 10.87 -1.13 7.21
C VAL A 69 11.89 -0.15 7.78
N LEU A 70 11.97 1.06 7.21
CA LEU A 70 12.83 2.14 7.71
C LEU A 70 12.41 2.66 9.09
N ILE A 71 11.10 2.79 9.33
CA ILE A 71 10.55 3.16 10.64
C ILE A 71 10.93 2.11 11.68
N ASP A 72 10.74 0.83 11.38
CA ASP A 72 11.06 -0.28 12.29
C ASP A 72 12.57 -0.37 12.57
N ALA A 73 13.41 0.02 11.60
CA ALA A 73 14.86 0.13 11.75
C ALA A 73 15.32 1.42 12.48
N GLY A 74 14.39 2.31 12.85
CA GLY A 74 14.68 3.53 13.61
C GLY A 74 15.13 4.75 12.79
N ALA A 75 14.99 4.71 11.45
CA ALA A 75 15.41 5.82 10.58
C ALA A 75 14.63 7.13 10.79
N PHE A 76 13.49 7.07 11.47
CA PHE A 76 12.63 8.21 11.79
C PHE A 76 12.68 8.61 13.27
N ASN A 77 13.53 7.98 14.10
CA ASN A 77 13.53 8.19 15.55
C ASN A 77 13.86 9.63 15.99
N ASP A 78 14.63 10.37 15.19
CA ASP A 78 15.00 11.77 15.44
C ASP A 78 14.23 12.75 14.56
N ALA A 79 13.11 12.34 13.95
CA ALA A 79 12.25 13.21 13.14
C ALA A 79 11.23 13.93 14.03
N ASP A 80 11.25 15.27 14.01
CA ASP A 80 10.19 16.09 14.62
C ASP A 80 9.04 16.33 13.62
N VAL A 81 9.39 16.49 12.34
CA VAL A 81 8.48 16.72 11.22
C VAL A 81 8.99 15.94 10.02
N ALA A 82 8.10 15.31 9.26
CA ALA A 82 8.40 14.74 7.96
C ALA A 82 7.50 15.36 6.88
N MET A 83 8.08 15.78 5.77
CA MET A 83 7.38 16.42 4.66
C MET A 83 7.81 15.82 3.33
N MET A 84 6.90 15.83 2.37
CA MET A 84 7.11 15.35 0.99
C MET A 84 6.24 16.17 0.04
N CYS A 85 6.67 16.28 -1.21
CA CYS A 85 5.82 16.75 -2.31
C CYS A 85 5.76 15.64 -3.35
N HIS A 86 4.54 15.29 -3.77
CA HIS A 86 4.31 14.28 -4.80
C HIS A 86 3.81 14.97 -6.08
N PRO A 87 4.40 14.69 -7.26
CA PRO A 87 3.91 15.26 -8.51
C PRO A 87 2.51 14.74 -8.82
N SER A 88 1.68 15.61 -9.37
CA SER A 88 0.32 15.28 -9.81
C SER A 88 -0.06 16.18 -10.98
N HIS A 89 -1.12 15.81 -11.69
CA HIS A 89 -1.72 16.62 -12.75
C HIS A 89 -2.44 17.88 -12.20
N VAL A 90 -2.64 17.95 -10.88
CA VAL A 90 -3.26 19.09 -10.18
C VAL A 90 -2.53 19.37 -8.87
N ASN A 91 -2.46 20.64 -8.47
CA ASN A 91 -1.99 21.01 -7.14
C ASN A 91 -3.09 20.70 -6.11
N GLN A 92 -2.77 19.82 -5.17
CA GLN A 92 -3.62 19.52 -4.01
C GLN A 92 -2.75 19.54 -2.76
N ASN A 93 -3.19 20.31 -1.76
CA ASN A 93 -2.42 20.49 -0.54
C ASN A 93 -2.86 19.51 0.56
N GLU A 94 -4.04 18.91 0.43
CA GLU A 94 -4.55 17.89 1.35
C GLU A 94 -4.99 16.68 0.53
N ILE A 95 -4.41 15.51 0.85
CA ILE A 95 -4.77 14.23 0.27
C ILE A 95 -5.02 13.28 1.44
N LEU A 96 -6.08 12.49 1.34
CA LEU A 96 -6.35 11.40 2.29
C LEU A 96 -6.07 10.08 1.57
N LEU A 97 -5.04 9.38 2.03
CA LEU A 97 -4.70 8.05 1.52
C LEU A 97 -5.27 7.00 2.47
N ALA A 98 -6.13 6.14 1.93
CA ALA A 98 -6.70 5.01 2.66
C ALA A 98 -5.65 3.93 2.90
N SER A 99 -5.79 3.19 4.00
CA SER A 99 -4.95 2.03 4.26
C SER A 99 -5.16 0.95 3.21
N SER A 100 -4.11 0.20 2.88
CA SER A 100 -4.20 -0.92 1.95
C SER A 100 -3.21 -2.05 2.25
N CYS A 101 -3.57 -3.26 1.81
CA CYS A 101 -2.72 -4.45 1.91
C CYS A 101 -3.07 -5.46 0.82
N MET A 102 -2.05 -6.09 0.23
CA MET A 102 -2.21 -7.17 -0.74
C MET A 102 -2.14 -8.55 -0.08
N CYS A 103 -2.86 -9.51 -0.66
CA CYS A 103 -2.87 -10.91 -0.25
C CYS A 103 -2.72 -11.81 -1.49
N LYS A 104 -1.87 -12.83 -1.38
CA LYS A 104 -1.88 -13.99 -2.26
C LYS A 104 -2.49 -15.17 -1.52
N VAL A 105 -3.44 -15.85 -2.15
CA VAL A 105 -4.09 -17.04 -1.62
C VAL A 105 -3.85 -18.20 -2.56
N THR A 106 -3.45 -19.35 -2.03
CA THR A 106 -3.22 -20.57 -2.80
C THR A 106 -4.04 -21.71 -2.18
N TYR A 107 -4.93 -22.30 -2.96
CA TYR A 107 -5.64 -23.52 -2.59
C TYR A 107 -4.88 -24.73 -3.11
N HIS A 108 -4.78 -25.77 -2.27
CA HIS A 108 -4.22 -27.06 -2.64
C HIS A 108 -5.27 -28.15 -2.48
N GLY A 109 -5.41 -28.94 -3.53
CA GLY A 109 -6.32 -30.06 -3.65
C GLY A 109 -5.60 -31.31 -4.15
N LYS A 110 -6.28 -32.07 -5.01
CA LYS A 110 -5.77 -33.34 -5.55
C LYS A 110 -6.33 -33.60 -6.94
N SER A 111 -5.42 -33.78 -7.90
CA SER A 111 -5.77 -34.04 -9.29
C SER A 111 -6.42 -35.41 -9.46
N ALA A 112 -7.40 -35.46 -10.35
CA ALA A 112 -8.07 -36.69 -10.79
C ALA A 112 -8.65 -36.48 -12.19
N HIS A 113 -8.93 -37.57 -12.90
CA HIS A 113 -9.58 -37.49 -14.20
C HIS A 113 -11.05 -37.09 -13.99
N ALA A 114 -11.42 -35.92 -14.51
CA ALA A 114 -12.71 -35.28 -14.23
C ALA A 114 -13.93 -36.16 -14.57
N SER A 115 -13.84 -36.99 -15.62
CA SER A 115 -14.93 -37.87 -16.03
C SER A 115 -14.89 -39.30 -15.48
N VAL A 116 -13.72 -39.82 -15.10
CA VAL A 116 -13.57 -41.28 -14.83
C VAL A 116 -13.57 -41.57 -13.34
N PHE A 117 -12.89 -40.75 -12.55
CA PHE A 117 -12.80 -40.92 -11.10
C PHE A 117 -12.82 -39.57 -10.36
N PRO A 118 -13.86 -38.72 -10.57
CA PRO A 118 -13.93 -37.41 -9.94
C PRO A 118 -13.97 -37.47 -8.41
N TRP A 119 -14.53 -38.53 -7.83
CA TRP A 119 -14.62 -38.74 -6.38
C TRP A 119 -13.26 -38.92 -5.68
N ASP A 120 -12.20 -39.24 -6.44
CA ASP A 120 -10.84 -39.36 -5.91
C ASP A 120 -10.08 -38.02 -5.87
N GLY A 121 -10.66 -36.97 -6.45
CA GLY A 121 -10.09 -35.63 -6.55
C GLY A 121 -10.59 -34.66 -5.49
N VAL A 122 -9.84 -33.57 -5.32
CA VAL A 122 -10.19 -32.42 -4.47
C VAL A 122 -9.96 -31.16 -5.30
N ASN A 123 -11.03 -30.44 -5.65
CA ASN A 123 -10.99 -29.41 -6.68
C ASN A 123 -10.59 -28.03 -6.11
N ALA A 124 -9.35 -27.62 -6.34
CA ALA A 124 -8.83 -26.32 -5.90
C ALA A 124 -9.47 -25.14 -6.64
N LEU A 125 -9.89 -25.31 -7.91
CA LEU A 125 -10.60 -24.27 -8.64
C LEU A 125 -11.97 -23.99 -8.04
N ASP A 126 -12.70 -25.03 -7.64
CA ASP A 126 -13.99 -24.86 -6.97
C ASP A 126 -13.84 -24.10 -5.64
N ALA A 127 -12.75 -24.36 -4.89
CA ALA A 127 -12.44 -23.60 -3.68
C ALA A 127 -12.20 -22.12 -3.99
N ALA A 128 -11.44 -21.81 -5.05
CA ALA A 128 -11.20 -20.43 -5.47
C ALA A 128 -12.49 -19.71 -5.92
N VAL A 129 -13.36 -20.40 -6.67
CA VAL A 129 -14.66 -19.86 -7.11
C VAL A 129 -15.60 -19.64 -5.92
N GLN A 130 -15.67 -20.59 -4.98
CA GLN A 130 -16.46 -20.42 -3.77
C GLN A 130 -15.95 -19.27 -2.91
N ALA A 131 -14.64 -19.11 -2.76
CA ALA A 131 -14.05 -17.97 -2.08
C ALA A 131 -14.41 -16.65 -2.76
N TYR A 132 -14.32 -16.58 -4.09
CA TYR A 132 -14.71 -15.40 -4.87
C TYR A 132 -16.19 -15.05 -4.65
N ASN A 133 -17.08 -16.04 -4.64
CA ASN A 133 -18.51 -15.83 -4.34
C ASN A 133 -18.72 -15.34 -2.90
N GLY A 134 -18.00 -15.92 -1.93
CA GLY A 134 -18.03 -15.46 -0.53
C GLY A 134 -17.58 -14.00 -0.41
N LEU A 135 -16.51 -13.62 -1.10
CA LEU A 135 -16.03 -12.24 -1.17
C LEU A 135 -17.03 -11.31 -1.85
N SER A 136 -17.72 -11.78 -2.89
CA SER A 136 -18.79 -11.04 -3.56
C SER A 136 -19.94 -10.72 -2.59
N ALA A 137 -20.42 -11.73 -1.85
CA ALA A 137 -21.45 -11.55 -0.83
C ALA A 137 -21.00 -10.66 0.33
N LEU A 138 -19.73 -10.77 0.74
CA LEU A 138 -19.13 -9.95 1.80
C LEU A 138 -19.22 -8.45 1.50
N ARG A 139 -19.24 -8.03 0.22
CA ARG A 139 -19.31 -6.60 -0.17
C ARG A 139 -20.50 -5.86 0.42
N GLN A 140 -21.63 -6.52 0.68
CA GLN A 140 -22.76 -5.87 1.34
C GLN A 140 -22.45 -5.50 2.80
N GLN A 141 -21.53 -6.21 3.45
CA GLN A 141 -21.24 -6.14 4.90
C GLN A 141 -19.91 -5.43 5.23
N ILE A 142 -19.33 -4.71 4.27
CA ILE A 142 -18.14 -3.86 4.48
C ILE A 142 -18.54 -2.39 4.65
N LYS A 143 -17.67 -1.58 5.24
CA LYS A 143 -17.93 -0.14 5.42
C LYS A 143 -17.94 0.59 4.07
N PRO A 144 -18.67 1.71 3.93
CA PRO A 144 -18.65 2.54 2.71
C PRO A 144 -17.25 3.05 2.31
N SER A 145 -16.33 3.19 3.27
CA SER A 145 -14.92 3.57 3.05
C SER A 145 -13.99 2.40 2.73
N SER A 146 -14.52 1.17 2.64
CA SER A 146 -13.73 -0.04 2.43
C SER A 146 -13.95 -0.63 1.04
N ARG A 147 -12.90 -1.20 0.45
CA ARG A 147 -12.97 -1.89 -0.84
C ARG A 147 -12.13 -3.17 -0.80
N LEU A 148 -12.52 -4.16 -1.57
CA LEU A 148 -11.72 -5.34 -1.86
C LEU A 148 -11.79 -5.62 -3.36
N HIS A 149 -10.70 -6.05 -3.96
CA HIS A 149 -10.63 -6.38 -5.39
C HIS A 149 -9.80 -7.64 -5.54
N THR A 150 -10.26 -8.60 -6.32
CA THR A 150 -9.56 -9.89 -6.45
C THR A 150 -9.69 -10.45 -7.86
N ILE A 151 -8.67 -11.24 -8.24
CA ILE A 151 -8.63 -12.03 -9.47
C ILE A 151 -8.24 -13.46 -9.13
N ILE A 152 -8.62 -14.41 -9.99
CA ILE A 152 -8.08 -15.77 -9.99
C ILE A 152 -6.88 -15.75 -10.96
N SER A 153 -5.66 -15.79 -10.42
CA SER A 153 -4.42 -15.73 -11.22
C SER A 153 -4.02 -17.09 -11.79
N LYS A 154 -4.45 -18.19 -11.17
CA LYS A 154 -4.31 -19.55 -11.67
C LYS A 154 -5.55 -20.36 -11.34
N GLY A 155 -6.05 -21.14 -12.30
CA GLY A 155 -7.31 -21.86 -12.15
C GLY A 155 -7.36 -23.21 -12.87
N GLY A 156 -6.24 -23.93 -12.90
CA GLY A 156 -6.12 -25.20 -13.63
C GLY A 156 -5.46 -25.08 -15.01
N VAL A 157 -5.12 -26.24 -15.57
CA VAL A 157 -4.31 -26.34 -16.81
C VAL A 157 -5.12 -26.94 -17.97
N TYR A 158 -5.98 -27.92 -17.71
CA TYR A 158 -6.73 -28.61 -18.75
C TYR A 158 -8.10 -29.11 -18.24
N PRO A 159 -9.20 -29.02 -19.02
CA PRO A 159 -10.56 -29.29 -18.53
C PRO A 159 -10.82 -30.74 -18.06
N ASN A 160 -10.11 -31.73 -18.60
CA ASN A 160 -10.30 -33.14 -18.22
C ASN A 160 -9.59 -33.53 -16.92
N ILE A 161 -8.86 -32.60 -16.29
CA ILE A 161 -8.11 -32.82 -15.06
C ILE A 161 -8.69 -31.90 -13.99
N ILE A 162 -9.13 -32.47 -12.87
CA ILE A 162 -9.54 -31.68 -11.70
C ILE A 162 -8.32 -30.89 -11.21
N PRO A 163 -8.39 -29.54 -11.11
CA PRO A 163 -7.27 -28.73 -10.66
C PRO A 163 -6.88 -29.05 -9.22
N ASP A 164 -5.60 -29.40 -8.99
CA ASP A 164 -5.01 -29.54 -7.66
C ASP A 164 -4.47 -28.24 -7.07
N LEU A 165 -4.36 -27.18 -7.87
CA LEU A 165 -3.89 -25.88 -7.42
C LEU A 165 -4.66 -24.74 -8.09
N ALA A 166 -5.06 -23.76 -7.28
CA ALA A 166 -5.63 -22.51 -7.74
C ALA A 166 -5.11 -21.34 -6.91
N GLU A 167 -4.90 -20.20 -7.54
CA GLU A 167 -4.37 -19.00 -6.89
C GLU A 167 -5.32 -17.80 -7.08
N LEU A 168 -5.50 -17.03 -6.01
CA LEU A 168 -6.10 -15.69 -6.06
C LEU A 168 -5.09 -14.64 -5.62
N VAL A 169 -5.23 -13.45 -6.20
CA VAL A 169 -4.58 -12.23 -5.70
C VAL A 169 -5.67 -11.25 -5.31
N LEU A 170 -5.53 -10.63 -4.14
CA LEU A 170 -6.51 -9.71 -3.58
C LEU A 170 -5.82 -8.46 -3.03
N ILE A 171 -6.45 -7.30 -3.22
CA ILE A 171 -6.09 -6.05 -2.52
C ILE A 171 -7.28 -5.63 -1.67
N ALA A 172 -7.05 -5.43 -0.37
CA ALA A 172 -8.00 -4.85 0.57
C ALA A 172 -7.63 -3.40 0.88
N ARG A 173 -8.63 -2.52 0.97
CA ARG A 173 -8.48 -1.10 1.32
C ARG A 173 -9.52 -0.68 2.34
N SER A 174 -9.16 0.19 3.27
CA SER A 174 -10.08 0.84 4.19
C SER A 174 -9.62 2.22 4.58
N GLY A 175 -10.55 3.13 4.87
CA GLY A 175 -10.19 4.50 5.27
C GLY A 175 -9.32 4.59 6.53
N LEU A 176 -9.36 3.57 7.41
CA LEU A 176 -8.57 3.50 8.64
C LEU A 176 -7.91 2.13 8.78
N LYS A 177 -6.67 2.06 9.29
CA LYS A 177 -5.93 0.80 9.49
C LYS A 177 -6.68 -0.20 10.38
N LYS A 178 -7.34 0.28 11.44
CA LYS A 178 -8.16 -0.58 12.32
C LYS A 178 -9.31 -1.25 11.58
N ASP A 179 -9.92 -0.54 10.61
CA ASP A 179 -11.04 -1.04 9.84
C ASP A 179 -10.57 -2.00 8.74
N LEU A 180 -9.37 -1.77 8.20
CA LEU A 180 -8.70 -2.70 7.31
C LEU A 180 -8.44 -4.06 8.00
N ASN A 181 -7.97 -4.07 9.25
CA ASN A 181 -7.76 -5.33 9.99
C ASN A 181 -9.07 -6.12 10.16
N VAL A 182 -10.17 -5.44 10.51
CA VAL A 182 -11.49 -6.08 10.59
C VAL A 182 -11.93 -6.64 9.23
N LEU A 183 -11.65 -5.94 8.14
CA LEU A 183 -11.94 -6.42 6.79
C LEU A 183 -11.09 -7.65 6.44
N ILE A 184 -9.79 -7.65 6.76
CA ILE A 184 -8.87 -8.77 6.55
C ILE A 184 -9.39 -10.03 7.26
N ASP A 185 -9.86 -9.91 8.50
CA ASP A 185 -10.40 -11.06 9.25
C ASP A 185 -11.63 -11.66 8.57
N LYS A 186 -12.56 -10.82 8.07
CA LYS A 186 -13.73 -11.28 7.32
C LYS A 186 -13.34 -11.96 6.01
N ILE A 187 -12.38 -11.38 5.28
CA ILE A 187 -11.83 -11.94 4.04
C ILE A 187 -11.19 -13.32 4.29
N ASN A 188 -10.39 -13.44 5.35
CA ASN A 188 -9.78 -14.71 5.77
C ASN A 188 -10.84 -15.77 6.09
N GLY A 189 -11.98 -15.35 6.66
CA GLY A 189 -13.14 -16.22 6.87
C GLY A 189 -13.69 -16.80 5.56
N CYS A 190 -13.85 -15.99 4.51
CA CYS A 190 -14.26 -16.47 3.18
C CYS A 190 -13.27 -17.49 2.62
N PHE A 191 -11.96 -17.23 2.75
CA PHE A 191 -10.94 -18.12 2.22
C PHE A 191 -10.93 -19.49 2.92
N LYS A 192 -10.94 -19.47 4.26
CA LYS A 192 -10.96 -20.69 5.08
C LYS A 192 -12.26 -21.47 4.90
N GLY A 193 -13.40 -20.78 4.79
CA GLY A 193 -14.69 -21.41 4.55
C GLY A 193 -14.73 -22.21 3.25
N ALA A 194 -14.18 -21.64 2.16
CA ALA A 194 -14.12 -22.33 0.88
C ALA A 194 -13.18 -23.54 0.88
N ALA A 195 -12.06 -23.47 1.59
CA ALA A 195 -11.18 -24.63 1.81
C ALA A 195 -11.94 -25.76 2.51
N THR A 196 -12.58 -25.46 3.63
CA THR A 196 -13.37 -26.44 4.39
C THR A 196 -14.49 -27.06 3.55
N ALA A 197 -15.24 -26.26 2.80
CA ALA A 197 -16.37 -26.73 2.01
C ALA A 197 -15.97 -27.67 0.86
N THR A 198 -14.74 -27.55 0.36
CA THR A 198 -14.22 -28.34 -0.77
C THR A 198 -13.26 -29.45 -0.37
N GLY A 199 -12.84 -29.49 0.90
CA GLY A 199 -11.80 -30.40 1.38
C GLY A 199 -10.38 -29.99 0.99
N CYS A 200 -10.18 -28.79 0.44
CA CYS A 200 -8.85 -28.24 0.14
C CYS A 200 -8.12 -27.79 1.42
N THR A 201 -6.81 -27.62 1.31
CA THR A 201 -6.06 -26.74 2.23
C THR A 201 -5.84 -25.38 1.58
N VAL A 202 -5.52 -24.36 2.38
CA VAL A 202 -5.30 -22.99 1.90
C VAL A 202 -4.12 -22.33 2.58
N ASP A 203 -3.24 -21.76 1.78
CA ASP A 203 -2.18 -20.85 2.21
C ASP A 203 -2.63 -19.41 1.95
N ILE A 204 -2.63 -18.58 2.99
CA ILE A 204 -3.02 -17.18 2.94
C ILE A 204 -1.81 -16.34 3.30
N SER A 205 -1.25 -15.63 2.33
CA SER A 205 -0.06 -14.80 2.49
C SER A 205 -0.39 -13.34 2.25
N TRP A 206 -0.63 -12.60 3.34
CA TRP A 206 -0.69 -11.15 3.33
C TRP A 206 0.72 -10.57 3.24
N GLU A 207 0.85 -9.38 2.65
CA GLU A 207 2.09 -8.61 2.77
C GLU A 207 2.41 -8.36 4.26
N PRO A 208 3.69 -8.41 4.65
CA PRO A 208 4.11 -8.31 6.05
C PRO A 208 3.78 -6.93 6.65
N HIS A 209 3.65 -5.92 5.81
CA HIS A 209 3.35 -4.57 6.19
C HIS A 209 2.10 -4.06 5.45
N VAL A 210 1.43 -3.13 6.11
CA VAL A 210 0.22 -2.48 5.62
C VAL A 210 0.58 -1.03 5.35
N TYR A 211 0.16 -0.50 4.20
CA TYR A 211 0.14 0.95 3.99
C TYR A 211 -0.90 1.53 4.94
N ALA A 212 -0.46 2.27 5.95
CA ALA A 212 -1.34 2.88 6.93
C ALA A 212 -2.07 4.10 6.32
N ASP A 213 -3.21 4.45 6.89
CA ASP A 213 -3.95 5.64 6.52
C ASP A 213 -3.15 6.91 6.83
N MET A 214 -3.17 7.87 5.90
CA MET A 214 -2.46 9.14 6.06
C MET A 214 -3.31 10.15 6.84
N HIS A 215 -2.73 10.69 7.91
CA HIS A 215 -3.36 11.70 8.76
C HIS A 215 -2.62 13.02 8.57
N PRO A 216 -3.16 13.98 7.81
CA PRO A 216 -2.51 15.26 7.64
C PRO A 216 -2.45 16.03 8.96
N ASN A 217 -1.31 16.67 9.22
CA ASN A 217 -1.19 17.61 10.34
C ASN A 217 -1.65 18.99 9.89
N GLN A 218 -2.80 19.44 10.43
CA GLN A 218 -3.43 20.68 10.00
C GLN A 218 -2.55 21.93 10.18
N ALA A 219 -1.79 22.00 11.28
CA ALA A 219 -0.90 23.13 11.53
C ALA A 219 0.24 23.20 10.49
N LEU A 220 0.79 22.05 10.09
CA LEU A 220 1.80 21.99 9.03
C LEU A 220 1.21 22.34 7.66
N LEU A 221 -0.03 21.90 7.38
CA LEU A 221 -0.74 22.26 6.14
C LEU A 221 -0.96 23.76 6.02
N GLU A 222 -1.36 24.44 7.10
CA GLU A 222 -1.55 25.89 7.10
C GLU A 222 -0.25 26.64 6.81
N VAL A 223 0.87 26.19 7.41
CA VAL A 223 2.20 26.74 7.13
C VAL A 223 2.59 26.51 5.68
N TYR A 224 2.41 25.29 5.16
CA TYR A 224 2.70 24.97 3.77
C TYR A 224 1.89 25.86 2.80
N ASN A 225 0.58 25.96 3.02
CA ASN A 225 -0.33 26.78 2.21
C ASN A 225 0.07 28.26 2.18
N LYS A 226 0.48 28.81 3.33
CA LYS A 226 0.95 30.19 3.44
C LYS A 226 2.18 30.46 2.58
N HIS A 227 3.10 29.50 2.47
CA HIS A 227 4.34 29.67 1.70
C HIS A 227 4.17 29.34 0.22
N ILE A 228 3.45 28.27 -0.12
CA ILE A 228 3.28 27.86 -1.53
C ILE A 228 2.48 28.90 -2.33
N SER A 229 1.50 29.56 -1.71
CA SER A 229 0.71 30.64 -2.33
C SER A 229 1.53 31.88 -2.72
N GLN A 230 2.73 32.03 -2.19
CA GLN A 230 3.66 33.10 -2.59
C GLN A 230 4.49 32.72 -3.83
N LEU A 231 4.48 31.43 -4.19
CA LEU A 231 5.23 30.86 -5.31
C LEU A 231 4.31 30.53 -6.50
N GLU A 232 3.00 30.35 -6.28
CA GLU A 232 2.03 30.26 -7.37
C GLU A 232 1.88 31.65 -8.03
N PRO A 233 2.03 31.79 -9.36
CA PRO A 233 1.61 33.00 -10.03
C PRO A 233 0.13 33.24 -9.75
N ALA A 234 -0.28 34.50 -9.59
CA ALA A 234 -1.69 34.85 -9.43
C ALA A 234 -2.50 34.13 -10.52
N ARG A 235 -3.46 33.29 -10.09
CA ARG A 235 -4.34 32.58 -11.03
C ARG A 235 -5.10 33.64 -11.83
N THR A 236 -4.69 33.86 -13.07
CA THR A 236 -5.44 34.62 -14.08
C THR A 236 -6.59 33.79 -14.59
#